data_AF-A0A3D0DAT4-F1
#
_entry.id   AF-A0A3D0DAT4-F1
#
_cell.length_a   1.000
_cell.length_b   1.000
_cell.length_c   1.000
_cell.angle_alpha   90.00
_cell.angle_beta   90.00
_cell.angle_gamma   90.00
#
_symmetry.space_group_name_H-M   'P 1'
#
loop_
_entity.id
_entity.type
_entity.pdbx_description
1 polymer ?
#
loop_
_entity_poly.entity_id
_entity_poly.type
_entity_poly.pdbx_seq_one_letter_code
_entity_poly.pdbx_strand_id
1 'polypeptide(L)'
;MPLVIIVGLGPGAPEHLTIQAQQLLASASELWLRTRYHPVVAHLPPALTIHTFDTLYEQGESFEAVYIAIAEEVVALGQRPQGVLYAVPGHPWVAERTVQLIHRRATAAGLEVRTVPGLSFIEPSLTAIGLDPLDSAGFQLVDATVIARQHHPALDPDRPALIAQLYSRQVASDVKLTLMAAYPPGHPLLLIDAAGTGQERVVPLPLAQLDHHPDWSLLTSLFVPPLPVPSSLAHLQEIVARLRAPGGCPWDREQTHQSLGPALLEECAEALDALDANDPDALREELGDLLLHIVMQAQIATEEAEFTLADVIAAISSKLVRRHPHVFGDVEIASMDELFRNWAAIKRQEKRLKNGEGEEESDLFANIPLALPALARAQKVVKRAARA
;
A
#
# COMPACT_ATOMS: atom_id res chain seq x y z
N MET A 1 -22.61 -28.48 -19.14
CA MET A 1 -22.08 -28.49 -17.76
C MET A 1 -22.26 -27.08 -17.21
N PRO A 2 -22.60 -26.92 -15.93
CA PRO A 2 -22.64 -25.62 -15.27
C PRO A 2 -21.30 -24.89 -15.49
N LEU A 3 -21.36 -23.71 -16.10
CA LEU A 3 -20.18 -23.03 -16.65
C LEU A 3 -20.32 -21.51 -16.51
N VAL A 4 -19.30 -20.89 -15.95
CA VAL A 4 -19.14 -19.43 -15.93
C VAL A 4 -18.02 -19.06 -16.89
N ILE A 5 -18.33 -18.33 -17.96
CA ILE A 5 -17.32 -17.76 -18.85
C ILE A 5 -17.23 -16.27 -18.56
N ILE A 6 -16.03 -15.80 -18.23
CA ILE A 6 -15.75 -14.39 -17.97
C ILE A 6 -14.90 -13.85 -19.11
N VAL A 7 -15.32 -12.78 -19.77
CA VAL A 7 -14.58 -12.17 -20.90
C VAL A 7 -14.20 -10.72 -20.61
N GLY A 8 -12.94 -10.38 -20.88
CA GLY A 8 -12.45 -9.00 -20.82
C GLY A 8 -12.80 -8.22 -22.08
N LEU A 9 -13.36 -7.02 -21.92
CA LEU A 9 -13.75 -6.16 -23.04
C LEU A 9 -12.64 -5.19 -23.50
N GLY A 10 -11.48 -5.19 -22.84
CA GLY A 10 -10.43 -4.21 -23.15
C GLY A 10 -10.68 -2.85 -22.48
N PRO A 11 -9.79 -1.87 -22.66
CA PRO A 11 -9.86 -0.56 -22.01
C PRO A 11 -10.92 0.40 -22.61
N GLY A 12 -11.48 0.08 -23.77
CA GLY A 12 -12.59 0.85 -24.35
C GLY A 12 -12.65 0.83 -25.88
N ALA A 13 -11.52 0.77 -26.57
CA ALA A 13 -11.50 0.74 -28.02
C ALA A 13 -11.89 -0.66 -28.56
N PRO A 14 -12.84 -0.78 -29.51
CA PRO A 14 -13.27 -2.08 -30.05
C PRO A 14 -12.13 -2.92 -30.64
N GLU A 15 -11.12 -2.29 -31.23
CA GLU A 15 -9.91 -2.91 -31.77
C GLU A 15 -9.06 -3.63 -30.71
N HIS A 16 -9.24 -3.29 -29.43
CA HIS A 16 -8.54 -3.93 -28.32
C HIS A 16 -9.24 -5.19 -27.81
N LEU A 17 -10.42 -5.55 -28.36
CA LEU A 17 -11.00 -6.86 -28.12
C LEU A 17 -10.09 -7.93 -28.72
N THR A 18 -9.69 -8.90 -27.91
CA THR A 18 -8.93 -10.06 -28.39
C THR A 18 -9.76 -10.84 -29.40
N ILE A 19 -9.09 -11.48 -30.37
CA ILE A 19 -9.76 -12.33 -31.37
C ILE A 19 -10.63 -13.39 -30.67
N GLN A 20 -10.14 -13.95 -29.57
CA GLN A 20 -10.90 -14.92 -28.76
C GLN A 20 -12.17 -14.31 -28.15
N ALA A 21 -12.10 -13.09 -27.61
CA ALA A 21 -13.27 -12.39 -27.09
C ALA A 21 -14.29 -12.10 -28.20
N GLN A 22 -13.83 -11.63 -29.36
CA GLN A 22 -14.70 -11.36 -30.51
C GLN A 22 -15.44 -12.61 -31.00
N GLN A 23 -14.73 -13.73 -31.16
CA GLN A 23 -15.32 -15.01 -31.57
C GLN A 23 -16.36 -15.52 -30.56
N LEU A 24 -16.05 -15.39 -29.27
CA LEU A 24 -16.96 -15.78 -28.20
C LEU A 24 -18.23 -14.92 -28.21
N LEU A 25 -18.08 -13.59 -28.28
CA LEU A 25 -19.21 -12.65 -28.33
C LEU A 25 -20.08 -12.84 -29.59
N ALA A 26 -19.47 -13.15 -30.74
CA ALA A 26 -20.19 -13.36 -32.00
C ALA A 26 -21.02 -14.66 -32.03
N SER A 27 -20.66 -15.66 -31.21
CA SER A 27 -21.34 -16.96 -31.13
C SER A 27 -22.31 -17.07 -29.94
N ALA A 28 -22.28 -16.12 -29.03
CA ALA A 28 -23.17 -16.08 -27.88
C ALA A 28 -24.57 -15.54 -28.24
N SER A 29 -25.59 -16.04 -27.55
CA SER A 29 -26.97 -15.56 -27.63
C SER A 29 -27.33 -14.57 -26.51
N GLU A 30 -26.64 -14.66 -25.37
CA GLU A 30 -26.88 -13.88 -24.16
C GLU A 30 -25.54 -13.39 -23.58
N LEU A 31 -25.50 -12.16 -23.07
CA LEU A 31 -24.35 -11.56 -22.41
C LEU A 31 -24.79 -10.78 -21.17
N TRP A 32 -24.09 -10.99 -20.06
CA TRP A 32 -24.26 -10.22 -18.83
C TRP A 32 -23.08 -9.26 -18.67
N LEU A 33 -23.34 -7.97 -18.64
CA LEU A 33 -22.34 -6.92 -18.46
C LEU A 33 -22.26 -6.49 -17.00
N ARG A 34 -21.03 -6.33 -16.49
CA ARG A 34 -20.79 -5.64 -15.21
C ARG A 34 -21.40 -4.23 -15.20
N THR A 35 -21.32 -3.54 -16.32
CA THR A 35 -21.90 -2.22 -16.54
C THR A 35 -22.10 -1.96 -18.03
N ARG A 36 -23.16 -1.23 -18.37
CA ARG A 36 -23.39 -0.75 -19.74
C ARG A 36 -22.53 0.44 -20.13
N TYR A 37 -21.92 1.12 -19.15
CA TYR A 37 -21.10 2.30 -19.35
C TYR A 37 -19.68 1.91 -19.81
N HIS A 38 -19.59 1.21 -20.93
CA HIS A 38 -18.33 0.82 -21.56
C HIS A 38 -18.38 1.07 -23.07
N PRO A 39 -17.37 1.74 -23.68
CA PRO A 39 -17.49 2.19 -25.08
C PRO A 39 -17.66 1.05 -26.09
N VAL A 40 -17.12 -0.14 -25.82
CA VAL A 40 -17.29 -1.33 -26.66
C VAL A 40 -18.75 -1.80 -26.74
N VAL A 41 -19.61 -1.47 -25.78
CA VAL A 41 -21.01 -1.95 -25.74
C VAL A 41 -21.78 -1.54 -27.00
N ALA A 42 -21.51 -0.34 -27.54
CA ALA A 42 -22.11 0.13 -28.78
C ALA A 42 -21.70 -0.66 -30.04
N HIS A 43 -20.63 -1.46 -29.95
CA HIS A 43 -20.04 -2.24 -31.03
C HIS A 43 -20.28 -3.75 -30.89
N LEU A 44 -21.03 -4.16 -29.85
CA LEU A 44 -21.37 -5.56 -29.64
C LEU A 44 -22.34 -6.07 -30.73
N PRO A 45 -22.33 -7.39 -31.03
CA PRO A 45 -23.22 -7.96 -32.03
C PRO A 45 -24.70 -7.64 -31.73
N PRO A 46 -25.48 -7.14 -32.72
CA PRO A 46 -26.87 -6.73 -32.49
C PRO A 46 -27.82 -7.90 -32.17
N ALA A 47 -27.43 -9.14 -32.47
CA ALA A 47 -28.19 -10.34 -32.16
C ALA A 47 -28.05 -10.79 -30.69
N LEU A 48 -27.14 -10.18 -29.93
CA LEU A 48 -26.84 -10.55 -28.56
C LEU A 48 -27.89 -9.97 -27.61
N THR A 49 -28.50 -10.81 -26.77
CA THR A 49 -29.37 -10.33 -25.69
C THR A 49 -28.49 -9.85 -24.54
N ILE A 50 -28.50 -8.54 -24.29
CA ILE A 50 -27.62 -7.90 -23.29
C ILE A 50 -28.39 -7.65 -22.00
N HIS A 51 -27.85 -8.17 -20.90
CA HIS A 51 -28.26 -7.89 -19.53
C HIS A 51 -27.16 -7.10 -18.81
N THR A 52 -27.54 -6.32 -17.80
CA THR A 52 -26.62 -5.40 -17.12
C THR A 52 -26.87 -5.40 -15.62
N PHE A 53 -25.82 -5.32 -14.82
CA PHE A 53 -25.92 -5.19 -13.36
C PHE A 53 -25.98 -3.74 -12.87
N ASP A 54 -26.17 -2.76 -13.75
CA ASP A 54 -26.19 -1.33 -13.36
C ASP A 54 -27.25 -1.00 -12.29
N THR A 55 -28.40 -1.70 -12.28
CA THR A 55 -29.44 -1.51 -11.26
C THR A 55 -28.98 -1.85 -9.84
N LEU A 56 -28.02 -2.78 -9.68
CA LEU A 56 -27.46 -3.10 -8.38
C LEU A 56 -26.61 -1.94 -7.84
N TYR A 57 -25.94 -1.18 -8.72
CA TYR A 57 -25.20 0.02 -8.31
C TYR A 57 -26.12 1.16 -7.86
N GLU A 58 -27.33 1.25 -8.42
CA GLU A 58 -28.32 2.27 -8.03
C GLU A 58 -28.98 1.97 -6.67
N GLN A 59 -29.06 0.69 -6.30
CA GLN A 59 -29.79 0.23 -5.10
C GLN A 59 -28.86 -0.14 -3.93
N GLY A 60 -27.56 -0.36 -4.20
CA GLY A 60 -26.62 -0.86 -3.21
C GLY A 60 -26.16 0.20 -2.21
N GLU A 61 -25.98 -0.22 -0.95
CA GLU A 61 -25.48 0.63 0.13
C GLU A 61 -23.96 0.92 0.03
N SER A 62 -23.21 0.04 -0.63
CA SER A 62 -21.76 0.18 -0.83
C SER A 62 -21.26 -0.61 -2.05
N PHE A 63 -20.12 -0.21 -2.62
CA PHE A 63 -19.51 -0.93 -3.74
C PHE A 63 -19.20 -2.40 -3.42
N GLU A 64 -18.71 -2.72 -2.22
CA GLU A 64 -18.41 -4.12 -1.86
C GLU A 64 -19.70 -4.96 -1.79
N ALA A 65 -20.79 -4.41 -1.24
CA ALA A 65 -22.09 -5.09 -1.24
C ALA A 65 -22.60 -5.34 -2.66
N VAL A 66 -22.45 -4.35 -3.56
CA VAL A 66 -22.79 -4.50 -4.99
C VAL A 66 -21.95 -5.59 -5.65
N TYR A 67 -20.64 -5.61 -5.43
CA TYR A 67 -19.76 -6.63 -6.02
C TYR A 67 -20.08 -8.04 -5.51
N ILE A 68 -20.45 -8.16 -4.24
CA ILE A 68 -20.94 -9.41 -3.64
C ILE A 68 -22.22 -9.87 -4.33
N ALA A 69 -23.21 -9.01 -4.47
CA ALA A 69 -24.48 -9.34 -5.11
C ALA A 69 -24.31 -9.74 -6.58
N ILE A 70 -23.49 -9.02 -7.34
CA ILE A 70 -23.15 -9.37 -8.74
C ILE A 70 -22.54 -10.77 -8.79
N ALA A 71 -21.58 -11.06 -7.92
CA ALA A 71 -20.91 -12.35 -7.92
C ALA A 71 -21.87 -13.51 -7.59
N GLU A 72 -22.82 -13.30 -6.68
CA GLU A 72 -23.84 -14.28 -6.33
C GLU A 72 -24.79 -14.56 -7.49
N GLU A 73 -25.26 -13.51 -8.16
CA GLU A 73 -26.15 -13.64 -9.32
C GLU A 73 -25.43 -14.31 -10.50
N VAL A 74 -24.18 -13.94 -10.81
CA VAL A 74 -23.40 -14.60 -11.88
C VAL A 74 -23.19 -16.08 -11.58
N VAL A 75 -22.91 -16.45 -10.32
CA VAL A 75 -22.76 -17.87 -9.93
C VAL A 75 -24.09 -18.62 -10.08
N ALA A 76 -25.22 -18.01 -9.70
CA ALA A 76 -26.54 -18.59 -9.90
C ALA A 76 -26.86 -18.79 -11.40
N LEU A 77 -26.57 -17.78 -12.23
CA LEU A 77 -26.73 -17.86 -13.68
C LEU A 77 -25.84 -18.95 -14.30
N GLY A 78 -24.64 -19.17 -13.76
CA GLY A 78 -23.71 -20.22 -14.18
C GLY A 78 -24.20 -21.65 -13.90
N GLN A 79 -25.15 -21.82 -12.97
CA GLN A 79 -25.78 -23.12 -12.69
C GLN A 79 -26.83 -23.52 -13.74
N ARG A 80 -27.29 -22.58 -14.57
CA ARG A 80 -28.25 -22.88 -15.64
C ARG A 80 -27.65 -23.83 -16.68
N PRO A 81 -28.46 -24.64 -17.39
CA PRO A 81 -27.95 -25.57 -18.41
C PRO A 81 -27.07 -24.91 -19.49
N GLN A 82 -27.40 -23.67 -19.87
CA GLN A 82 -26.66 -22.85 -20.84
C GLN A 82 -25.47 -22.09 -20.24
N GLY A 83 -25.29 -22.11 -18.91
CA GLY A 83 -24.26 -21.34 -18.21
C GLY A 83 -24.49 -19.83 -18.24
N VAL A 84 -23.40 -19.08 -18.07
CA VAL A 84 -23.39 -17.62 -18.15
C VAL A 84 -22.14 -17.12 -18.88
N LEU A 85 -22.33 -16.16 -19.78
CA LEU A 85 -21.26 -15.33 -20.32
C LEU A 85 -21.31 -13.97 -19.63
N TYR A 86 -20.30 -13.68 -18.82
CA TYR A 86 -20.16 -12.44 -18.06
C TYR A 86 -19.00 -11.62 -18.61
N ALA A 87 -19.24 -10.34 -18.90
CA ALA A 87 -18.25 -9.43 -19.47
C ALA A 87 -17.93 -8.29 -18.52
N VAL A 88 -16.63 -8.00 -18.43
CA VAL A 88 -16.06 -6.95 -17.57
C VAL A 88 -15.17 -6.00 -18.40
N PRO A 89 -15.10 -4.71 -18.03
CA PRO A 89 -14.12 -3.80 -18.60
C PRO A 89 -12.68 -4.32 -18.42
N GLY A 90 -11.80 -4.02 -19.37
CA GLY A 90 -10.38 -4.33 -19.28
C GLY A 90 -10.06 -5.83 -19.29
N HIS A 91 -9.11 -6.22 -18.44
CA HIS A 91 -8.70 -7.60 -18.24
C HIS A 91 -9.40 -8.17 -17.00
N PRO A 92 -10.01 -9.38 -17.03
CA PRO A 92 -10.80 -9.89 -15.90
C PRO A 92 -10.05 -10.07 -14.57
N TRP A 93 -8.73 -10.20 -14.62
CA TRP A 93 -7.86 -10.32 -13.45
C TRP A 93 -7.18 -9.02 -13.00
N VAL A 94 -7.42 -7.89 -13.67
CA VAL A 94 -6.78 -6.61 -13.36
C VAL A 94 -7.82 -5.65 -12.82
N ALA A 95 -7.66 -5.24 -11.55
CA ALA A 95 -8.53 -4.26 -10.88
C ALA A 95 -10.04 -4.57 -10.92
N GLU A 96 -10.41 -5.86 -11.01
CA GLU A 96 -11.81 -6.30 -11.12
C GLU A 96 -12.20 -7.23 -9.97
N ARG A 97 -12.88 -6.65 -8.97
CA ARG A 97 -13.26 -7.33 -7.72
C ARG A 97 -14.32 -8.41 -7.93
N THR A 98 -15.28 -8.19 -8.84
CA THR A 98 -16.37 -9.15 -9.08
C THR A 98 -15.85 -10.50 -9.56
N VAL A 99 -14.83 -10.49 -10.43
CA VAL A 99 -14.22 -11.71 -10.98
C VAL A 99 -13.55 -12.55 -9.91
N GLN A 100 -12.82 -11.93 -8.98
CA GLN A 100 -12.20 -12.64 -7.85
C GLN A 100 -13.25 -13.32 -6.96
N LEU A 101 -14.35 -12.61 -6.69
CA LEU A 101 -15.46 -13.11 -5.88
C LEU A 101 -16.19 -14.26 -6.58
N ILE A 102 -16.44 -14.14 -7.89
CA ILE A 102 -17.06 -15.17 -8.73
C ILE A 102 -16.19 -16.43 -8.71
N HIS A 103 -14.88 -16.32 -8.95
CA HIS A 103 -13.97 -17.48 -8.93
C HIS A 103 -14.05 -18.23 -7.60
N ARG A 104 -13.90 -17.54 -6.46
CA ARG A 104 -13.98 -18.17 -5.13
C ARG A 104 -15.31 -18.90 -4.91
N ARG A 105 -16.43 -18.24 -5.21
CA ARG A 105 -17.79 -18.79 -4.99
C ARG A 105 -18.12 -19.92 -5.96
N ALA A 106 -17.79 -19.76 -7.24
CA ALA A 106 -18.02 -20.76 -8.27
C ALA A 106 -17.22 -22.04 -7.99
N THR A 107 -15.94 -21.91 -7.60
CA THR A 107 -15.12 -23.06 -7.18
C THR A 107 -15.74 -23.78 -5.97
N ALA A 108 -16.20 -23.03 -4.95
CA ALA A 108 -16.87 -23.62 -3.80
C ALA A 108 -18.18 -24.34 -4.18
N ALA A 109 -18.87 -23.88 -5.22
CA ALA A 109 -20.08 -24.50 -5.77
C ALA A 109 -19.81 -25.61 -6.80
N GLY A 110 -18.54 -25.95 -7.06
CA GLY A 110 -18.16 -26.98 -8.05
C GLY A 110 -18.41 -26.59 -9.51
N LEU A 111 -18.54 -25.30 -9.81
CA LEU A 111 -18.69 -24.77 -11.16
C LEU A 111 -17.33 -24.63 -11.85
N GLU A 112 -17.28 -24.95 -13.14
CA GLU A 112 -16.14 -24.59 -13.98
C GLU A 112 -16.17 -23.09 -14.28
N VAL A 113 -15.04 -22.42 -14.10
CA VAL A 113 -14.87 -21.01 -14.46
C VAL A 113 -13.79 -20.87 -15.52
N ARG A 114 -14.16 -20.34 -16.68
CA ARG A 114 -13.23 -20.05 -17.78
C ARG A 114 -13.09 -18.54 -17.94
N THR A 115 -11.86 -18.06 -18.01
CA THR A 115 -11.58 -16.64 -18.26
C THR A 115 -11.01 -16.46 -19.66
N VAL A 116 -11.55 -15.51 -20.43
CA VAL A 116 -11.00 -15.02 -21.69
C VAL A 116 -10.33 -13.68 -21.42
N PRO A 117 -9.02 -13.56 -21.63
CA PRO A 117 -8.28 -12.33 -21.34
C PRO A 117 -8.69 -11.20 -22.28
N GLY A 118 -8.53 -9.97 -21.78
CA GLY A 118 -8.68 -8.72 -22.54
C GLY A 118 -7.50 -7.80 -22.27
N LEU A 119 -7.26 -6.78 -23.09
CA LEU A 119 -6.25 -5.77 -22.78
C LEU A 119 -6.61 -5.02 -21.49
N SER A 120 -5.66 -4.77 -20.60
CA SER A 120 -5.93 -4.01 -19.38
C SER A 120 -5.84 -2.50 -19.64
N PHE A 121 -5.96 -1.68 -18.59
CA PHE A 121 -5.66 -0.25 -18.68
C PHE A 121 -4.16 0.05 -18.54
N ILE A 122 -3.36 -0.91 -18.05
CA ILE A 122 -1.94 -0.72 -17.70
C ILE A 122 -1.13 -0.45 -18.98
N GLU A 123 -1.22 -1.34 -19.97
CA GLU A 123 -0.41 -1.23 -21.19
C GLU A 123 -0.71 0.06 -21.98
N PRO A 124 -2.00 0.44 -22.19
CA PRO A 124 -2.30 1.73 -22.79
C PRO A 124 -1.81 2.93 -21.96
N SER A 125 -1.94 2.88 -20.63
CA SER A 125 -1.49 3.97 -19.76
C SER A 125 0.03 4.16 -19.84
N LEU A 126 0.79 3.06 -19.81
CA LEU A 126 2.25 3.07 -19.98
C LEU A 126 2.66 3.59 -21.36
N THR A 127 1.95 3.16 -22.40
CA THR A 127 2.17 3.64 -23.79
C THR A 127 1.91 5.14 -23.90
N ALA A 128 0.84 5.65 -23.30
CA ALA A 128 0.45 7.06 -23.34
C ALA A 128 1.51 7.99 -22.70
N ILE A 129 2.26 7.49 -21.73
CA ILE A 129 3.35 8.23 -21.08
C ILE A 129 4.75 7.83 -21.56
N GLY A 130 4.85 6.89 -22.50
CA GLY A 130 6.13 6.41 -23.04
C GLY A 130 7.03 5.73 -22.00
N LEU A 131 6.45 5.03 -21.02
CA LEU A 131 7.19 4.39 -19.94
C LEU A 131 7.36 2.89 -20.19
N ASP A 132 8.60 2.41 -20.15
CA ASP A 132 8.88 0.99 -19.95
C ASP A 132 8.90 0.69 -18.43
N PRO A 133 8.03 -0.20 -17.93
CA PRO A 133 7.94 -0.51 -16.50
C PRO A 133 9.17 -1.24 -15.94
N LEU A 134 10.12 -1.66 -16.79
CA LEU A 134 11.36 -2.34 -16.39
C LEU A 134 12.62 -1.46 -16.52
N ASP A 135 12.57 -0.33 -17.23
CA ASP A 135 13.76 0.50 -17.49
C ASP A 135 14.28 1.26 -16.26
N SER A 136 13.47 1.42 -15.21
CA SER A 136 13.81 2.22 -14.03
C SER A 136 13.42 1.51 -12.75
N ALA A 137 14.41 1.04 -11.96
CA ALA A 137 14.36 0.59 -10.55
C ALA A 137 13.14 -0.24 -10.06
N GLY A 138 12.30 -0.74 -10.97
CA GLY A 138 10.97 -1.28 -10.71
C GLY A 138 9.82 -0.28 -10.91
N PHE A 139 8.66 -0.79 -11.29
CA PHE A 139 7.39 -0.05 -11.43
C PHE A 139 6.37 -0.50 -10.37
N GLN A 140 5.59 0.44 -9.86
CA GLN A 140 4.56 0.17 -8.85
C GLN A 140 3.16 0.36 -9.43
N LEU A 141 2.27 -0.59 -9.21
CA LEU A 141 0.85 -0.46 -9.53
C LEU A 141 0.05 -0.44 -8.23
N VAL A 142 -0.68 0.64 -7.98
CA VAL A 142 -1.38 0.86 -6.71
C VAL A 142 -2.83 1.26 -6.95
N ASP A 143 -3.69 0.93 -5.99
CA ASP A 143 -5.11 1.28 -6.00
C ASP A 143 -5.34 2.60 -5.22
N ALA A 144 -5.95 3.60 -5.87
CA ALA A 144 -6.28 4.88 -5.26
C ALA A 144 -7.15 4.73 -4.00
N THR A 145 -8.07 3.77 -3.98
CA THR A 145 -8.99 3.55 -2.86
C THR A 145 -8.28 3.03 -1.61
N VAL A 146 -7.13 2.38 -1.78
CA VAL A 146 -6.26 1.93 -0.69
C VAL A 146 -5.46 3.12 -0.15
N ILE A 147 -4.82 3.90 -1.04
CA ILE A 147 -4.03 5.08 -0.66
C ILE A 147 -4.91 6.13 0.05
N ALA A 148 -6.13 6.34 -0.44
CA ALA A 148 -7.09 7.30 0.11
C ALA A 148 -7.45 7.05 1.59
N ARG A 149 -7.21 5.83 2.11
CA ARG A 149 -7.52 5.45 3.50
C ARG A 149 -6.28 5.44 4.40
N GLN A 150 -5.13 5.81 3.88
CA GLN A 150 -3.85 5.78 4.61
C GLN A 150 -3.46 7.19 5.07
N HIS A 151 -2.59 7.26 6.08
CA HIS A 151 -1.99 8.52 6.55
C HIS A 151 -0.59 8.79 5.98
N HIS A 152 0.01 7.76 5.36
CA HIS A 152 1.29 7.81 4.67
C HIS A 152 1.18 6.89 3.46
N PRO A 153 1.70 7.27 2.29
CA PRO A 153 1.49 6.48 1.09
C PRO A 153 2.28 5.18 1.16
N ALA A 154 1.63 4.06 0.83
CA ALA A 154 2.26 2.74 0.75
C ALA A 154 2.98 2.52 -0.58
N LEU A 155 3.91 3.41 -0.91
CA LEU A 155 4.68 3.36 -2.15
C LEU A 155 6.13 3.80 -1.88
N ASP A 156 7.05 3.24 -2.64
CA ASP A 156 8.46 3.62 -2.66
C ASP A 156 8.63 4.90 -3.49
N PRO A 157 9.08 6.02 -2.89
CA PRO A 157 9.23 7.28 -3.61
C PRO A 157 10.36 7.27 -4.66
N ASP A 158 11.23 6.27 -4.65
CA ASP A 158 12.35 6.16 -5.58
C ASP A 158 11.96 5.43 -6.87
N ARG A 159 10.69 5.00 -6.99
CA ARG A 159 10.17 4.24 -8.12
C ARG A 159 8.94 4.89 -8.73
N PRO A 160 8.78 4.86 -10.06
CA PRO A 160 7.55 5.29 -10.71
C PRO A 160 6.35 4.46 -10.23
N ALA A 161 5.20 5.12 -10.08
CA ALA A 161 3.95 4.48 -9.70
C ALA A 161 2.80 4.87 -10.63
N LEU A 162 1.97 3.88 -10.99
CA LEU A 162 0.66 4.10 -11.59
C LEU A 162 -0.41 3.81 -10.53
N ILE A 163 -1.19 4.82 -10.19
CA ILE A 163 -2.30 4.76 -9.25
C ILE A 163 -3.58 4.64 -10.09
N ALA A 164 -4.23 3.49 -9.99
CA ALA A 164 -5.47 3.18 -10.70
C ALA A 164 -6.71 3.60 -9.90
N GLN A 165 -7.88 3.55 -10.55
CA GLN A 165 -9.19 3.80 -9.92
C GLN A 165 -9.34 5.20 -9.32
N LEU A 166 -8.77 6.24 -9.95
CA LEU A 166 -8.89 7.62 -9.51
C LEU A 166 -10.16 8.27 -10.08
N TYR A 167 -11.33 7.72 -9.76
CA TYR A 167 -12.57 7.98 -10.49
C TYR A 167 -13.42 9.16 -10.00
N SER A 168 -13.02 9.83 -8.91
CA SER A 168 -13.78 10.97 -8.37
C SER A 168 -12.88 11.99 -7.69
N ARG A 169 -13.38 13.22 -7.63
CA ARG A 169 -12.74 14.32 -6.90
C ARG A 169 -12.46 14.00 -5.43
N GLN A 170 -13.36 13.27 -4.76
CA GLN A 170 -13.19 12.91 -3.36
C GLN A 170 -11.99 11.97 -3.19
N VAL A 171 -11.94 10.88 -3.96
CA VAL A 171 -10.80 9.93 -3.94
C VAL A 171 -9.50 10.65 -4.30
N ALA A 172 -9.55 11.55 -5.30
CA ALA A 172 -8.40 12.36 -5.68
C ALA A 172 -7.91 13.29 -4.56
N SER A 173 -8.82 13.91 -3.80
CA SER A 173 -8.50 14.74 -2.64
C SER A 173 -7.82 13.91 -1.54
N ASP A 174 -8.34 12.73 -1.25
CA ASP A 174 -7.79 11.86 -0.20
C ASP A 174 -6.42 11.32 -0.62
N VAL A 175 -6.27 10.86 -1.87
CA VAL A 175 -4.97 10.46 -2.45
C VAL A 175 -3.97 11.61 -2.42
N LYS A 176 -4.38 12.83 -2.78
CA LYS A 176 -3.52 14.02 -2.71
C LYS A 176 -2.96 14.20 -1.30
N LEU A 177 -3.83 14.20 -0.29
CA LEU A 177 -3.42 14.41 1.10
C LEU A 177 -2.46 13.32 1.58
N THR A 178 -2.72 12.06 1.24
CA THR A 178 -1.81 10.96 1.56
C THR A 178 -0.47 11.14 0.86
N LEU A 179 -0.43 11.42 -0.45
CA LEU A 179 0.81 11.62 -1.20
C LEU A 179 1.63 12.81 -0.66
N MET A 180 0.98 13.89 -0.20
CA MET A 180 1.67 15.06 0.37
C MET A 180 2.45 14.75 1.66
N ALA A 181 2.24 13.59 2.29
CA ALA A 181 3.06 13.14 3.40
C ALA A 181 4.47 12.70 2.98
N ALA A 182 4.70 12.37 1.71
CA ALA A 182 5.98 11.91 1.17
C ALA A 182 6.49 12.76 -0.02
N TYR A 183 5.60 13.42 -0.76
CA TYR A 183 5.93 14.19 -1.95
C TYR A 183 5.71 15.69 -1.72
N PRO A 184 6.57 16.55 -2.29
CA PRO A 184 6.37 17.99 -2.20
C PRO A 184 5.09 18.41 -2.94
N PRO A 185 4.39 19.49 -2.50
CA PRO A 185 3.14 19.93 -3.13
C PRO A 185 3.27 20.24 -4.63
N GLY A 186 4.47 20.66 -5.07
CA GLY A 186 4.79 20.94 -6.47
C GLY A 186 5.23 19.74 -7.30
N HIS A 187 5.25 18.52 -6.73
CA HIS A 187 5.69 17.32 -7.45
C HIS A 187 4.87 17.13 -8.73
N PRO A 188 5.51 16.98 -9.90
CA PRO A 188 4.79 16.81 -11.16
C PRO A 188 4.12 15.44 -11.22
N LEU A 189 2.87 15.41 -11.64
CA LEU A 189 2.07 14.22 -11.87
C LEU A 189 1.55 14.22 -13.30
N LEU A 190 1.18 13.05 -13.82
CA LEU A 190 0.43 12.93 -15.08
C LEU A 190 -0.91 12.25 -14.80
N LEU A 191 -2.01 12.96 -15.01
CA LEU A 191 -3.34 12.38 -15.05
C LEU A 191 -3.56 11.73 -16.41
N ILE A 192 -3.96 10.47 -16.43
CA ILE A 192 -4.18 9.69 -17.65
C ILE A 192 -5.66 9.32 -17.69
N ASP A 193 -6.39 9.78 -18.69
CA ASP A 193 -7.81 9.50 -18.86
C ASP A 193 -8.06 8.74 -20.17
N ALA A 194 -8.93 7.73 -20.11
CA ALA A 194 -9.37 6.93 -21.26
C ALA A 194 -8.22 6.41 -22.16
N ALA A 195 -7.13 5.95 -21.55
CA ALA A 195 -5.94 5.45 -22.24
C ALA A 195 -6.26 4.34 -23.25
N GLY A 196 -5.64 4.42 -24.43
CA GLY A 196 -5.87 3.48 -25.53
C GLY A 196 -7.22 3.65 -26.21
N THR A 197 -7.87 4.81 -26.10
CA THR A 197 -9.11 5.11 -26.82
C THR A 197 -8.95 6.39 -27.64
N GLY A 198 -9.89 6.67 -28.55
CA GLY A 198 -9.92 7.95 -29.28
C GLY A 198 -10.18 9.18 -28.40
N GLN A 199 -10.40 9.02 -27.10
CA GLN A 199 -10.57 10.09 -26.11
C GLN A 199 -9.40 10.17 -25.11
N GLU A 200 -8.29 9.48 -25.40
CA GLU A 200 -7.10 9.50 -24.54
C GLU A 200 -6.63 10.94 -24.26
N ARG A 201 -6.40 11.24 -22.98
CA ARG A 201 -5.82 12.51 -22.53
C ARG A 201 -4.77 12.25 -21.47
N VAL A 202 -3.60 12.86 -21.64
CA VAL A 202 -2.53 12.90 -20.63
C VAL A 202 -2.33 14.36 -20.22
N VAL A 203 -2.64 14.66 -18.96
CA VAL A 203 -2.64 16.02 -18.43
C VAL A 203 -1.59 16.14 -17.33
N PRO A 204 -0.54 16.96 -17.51
CA PRO A 204 0.42 17.23 -16.45
C PRO A 204 -0.18 18.21 -15.43
N LEU A 205 0.08 17.96 -14.15
CA LEU A 205 -0.36 18.84 -13.06
C LEU A 205 0.53 18.68 -11.82
N PRO A 206 0.66 19.70 -10.96
CA PRO A 206 1.31 19.54 -9.67
C PRO A 206 0.39 18.79 -8.68
N LEU A 207 0.99 18.05 -7.75
CA LEU A 207 0.28 17.30 -6.71
C LEU A 207 -0.77 18.14 -5.96
N ALA A 208 -0.45 19.38 -5.59
CA ALA A 208 -1.36 20.28 -4.89
C ALA A 208 -2.66 20.59 -5.64
N GLN A 209 -2.71 20.37 -6.96
CA GLN A 209 -3.86 20.66 -7.82
C GLN A 209 -4.63 19.41 -8.24
N LEU A 210 -4.29 18.23 -7.71
CA LEU A 210 -4.87 16.95 -8.14
C LEU A 210 -6.41 16.95 -8.13
N ASP A 211 -7.01 17.40 -7.03
CA ASP A 211 -8.45 17.47 -6.82
C ASP A 211 -9.12 18.75 -7.40
N HIS A 212 -8.35 19.62 -8.06
CA HIS A 212 -8.87 20.77 -8.80
C HIS A 212 -9.17 20.45 -10.26
N HIS A 213 -8.75 19.28 -10.74
CA HIS A 213 -9.08 18.83 -12.08
C HIS A 213 -10.61 18.69 -12.24
N PRO A 214 -11.21 19.25 -13.32
CA PRO A 214 -12.66 19.35 -13.46
C PRO A 214 -13.32 18.03 -13.90
N ASP A 215 -12.60 17.21 -14.65
CA ASP A 215 -13.16 16.00 -15.28
C ASP A 215 -12.65 14.74 -14.55
N TRP A 216 -13.58 13.86 -14.18
CA TRP A 216 -13.26 12.56 -13.57
C TRP A 216 -14.05 11.46 -14.27
N SER A 217 -13.40 10.35 -14.58
CA SER A 217 -14.04 9.21 -15.22
C SER A 217 -13.61 7.90 -14.54
N LEU A 218 -14.36 6.82 -14.78
CA LEU A 218 -13.99 5.48 -14.32
C LEU A 218 -12.68 4.97 -14.95
N LEU A 219 -12.18 5.65 -15.98
CA LEU A 219 -10.96 5.32 -16.73
C LEU A 219 -9.76 6.19 -16.32
N THR A 220 -9.92 7.06 -15.33
CA THR A 220 -8.86 7.96 -14.88
C THR A 220 -7.86 7.23 -13.99
N SER A 221 -6.58 7.31 -14.35
CA SER A 221 -5.42 6.84 -13.58
C SER A 221 -4.44 8.00 -13.37
N LEU A 222 -3.55 7.85 -12.40
CA LEU A 222 -2.55 8.86 -12.06
C LEU A 222 -1.17 8.24 -12.09
N PHE A 223 -0.28 8.82 -12.89
CA PHE A 223 1.13 8.48 -12.86
C PHE A 223 1.89 9.44 -11.94
N VAL A 224 2.66 8.85 -11.03
CA VAL A 224 3.53 9.54 -10.08
C VAL A 224 4.97 9.17 -10.45
N PRO A 225 5.78 10.11 -10.98
CA PRO A 225 7.20 9.88 -11.21
C PRO A 225 7.95 9.76 -9.89
N PRO A 226 9.13 9.08 -9.88
CA PRO A 226 9.96 9.02 -8.68
C PRO A 226 10.42 10.41 -8.25
N LEU A 227 10.76 10.56 -6.98
CA LEU A 227 11.44 11.76 -6.50
C LEU A 227 12.80 11.92 -7.21
N PRO A 228 13.23 13.16 -7.48
CA PRO A 228 14.50 13.42 -8.15
C PRO A 228 15.72 13.03 -7.30
N VAL A 229 15.55 12.99 -5.98
CA VAL A 229 16.55 12.54 -5.02
C VAL A 229 16.00 11.29 -4.33
N PRO A 230 16.72 10.16 -4.39
CA PRO A 230 16.32 8.96 -3.66
C PRO A 230 16.19 9.20 -2.16
N SER A 231 15.16 8.64 -1.56
CA SER A 231 14.77 8.89 -0.17
C SER A 231 14.15 7.66 0.50
N SER A 232 14.08 6.52 -0.19
CA SER A 232 13.53 5.29 0.39
C SER A 232 14.49 4.68 1.41
N LEU A 233 13.91 3.99 2.41
CA LEU A 233 14.70 3.20 3.35
C LEU A 233 15.50 2.09 2.66
N ALA A 234 14.95 1.51 1.58
CA ALA A 234 15.64 0.49 0.79
C ALA A 234 16.90 1.06 0.11
N HIS A 235 16.84 2.31 -0.36
CA HIS A 235 18.00 2.99 -0.93
C HIS A 235 19.11 3.22 0.12
N LEU A 236 18.75 3.70 1.32
CA LEU A 236 19.72 3.84 2.42
C LEU A 236 20.33 2.50 2.82
N GLN A 237 19.52 1.44 2.89
CA GLN A 237 19.99 0.10 3.19
C GLN A 237 21.01 -0.39 2.15
N GLU A 238 20.76 -0.15 0.86
CA GLU A 238 21.71 -0.50 -0.21
C GLU A 238 23.01 0.32 -0.11
N ILE A 239 22.95 1.61 0.22
CA ILE A 239 24.15 2.43 0.47
C ILE A 239 25.00 1.80 1.58
N VAL A 240 24.40 1.50 2.72
CA VAL A 240 25.11 0.92 3.88
C VAL A 240 25.67 -0.46 3.55
N ALA A 241 24.88 -1.31 2.87
CA ALA A 241 25.36 -2.61 2.39
C ALA A 241 26.55 -2.46 1.43
N ARG A 242 26.50 -1.49 0.50
CA ARG A 242 27.60 -1.20 -0.43
C ARG A 242 28.86 -0.70 0.28
N LEU A 243 28.72 0.15 1.29
CA LEU A 243 29.84 0.62 2.12
C LEU A 243 30.53 -0.56 2.82
N ARG A 244 29.79 -1.58 3.25
CA ARG A 244 30.32 -2.75 3.94
C ARG A 244 30.72 -3.93 3.03
N ALA A 245 30.27 -3.94 1.79
CA ALA A 245 30.59 -4.98 0.81
C ALA A 245 32.10 -5.05 0.49
N PRO A 246 32.60 -6.17 -0.07
CA PRO A 246 33.95 -6.22 -0.62
C PRO A 246 34.21 -5.09 -1.62
N GLY A 247 35.29 -4.32 -1.40
CA GLY A 247 35.60 -3.12 -2.19
C GLY A 247 34.84 -1.85 -1.75
N GLY A 248 34.08 -1.90 -0.66
CA GLY A 248 33.50 -0.76 0.03
C GLY A 248 34.50 -0.01 0.92
N CYS A 249 33.99 0.82 1.83
CA CYS A 249 34.79 1.65 2.72
C CYS A 249 35.44 0.79 3.82
N PRO A 250 36.78 0.81 3.98
CA PRO A 250 37.45 0.04 5.02
C PRO A 250 36.98 0.38 6.44
N TRP A 251 36.72 1.66 6.72
CA TRP A 251 36.28 2.11 8.04
C TRP A 251 34.89 1.59 8.38
N ASP A 252 33.93 1.65 7.45
CA ASP A 252 32.57 1.14 7.66
C ASP A 252 32.58 -0.38 7.87
N ARG A 253 33.46 -1.10 7.17
CA ARG A 253 33.62 -2.56 7.27
C ARG A 253 34.18 -3.02 8.62
N GLU A 254 35.06 -2.22 9.22
CA GLU A 254 35.66 -2.52 10.52
C GLU A 254 34.72 -2.25 11.69
N GLN A 255 33.59 -1.56 11.46
CA GLN A 255 32.62 -1.28 12.52
C GLN A 255 31.96 -2.56 13.05
N THR A 256 31.78 -2.58 14.38
CA THR A 256 31.06 -3.59 15.15
C THR A 256 29.96 -2.92 15.97
N HIS A 257 29.03 -3.69 16.53
CA HIS A 257 28.02 -3.18 17.46
C HIS A 257 28.63 -2.37 18.61
N GLN A 258 29.79 -2.82 19.12
CA GLN A 258 30.47 -2.17 20.24
C GLN A 258 31.19 -0.89 19.82
N SER A 259 31.81 -0.84 18.63
CA SER A 259 32.54 0.36 18.17
C SER A 259 31.61 1.52 17.84
N LEU A 260 30.37 1.23 17.43
CA LEU A 260 29.36 2.24 17.09
C LEU A 260 28.66 2.84 18.32
N GLY A 261 28.79 2.23 19.49
CA GLY A 261 28.07 2.64 20.71
C GLY A 261 28.35 4.08 21.16
N PRO A 262 29.62 4.55 21.21
CA PRO A 262 29.94 5.93 21.58
C PRO A 262 29.34 6.97 20.63
N ALA A 263 29.50 6.77 19.31
CA ALA A 263 28.95 7.68 18.29
C ALA A 263 27.42 7.74 18.39
N LEU A 264 26.73 6.59 18.54
CA LEU A 264 25.28 6.58 18.74
C LEU A 264 24.81 7.43 19.94
N LEU A 265 25.59 7.49 21.02
CA LEU A 265 25.29 8.35 22.16
C LEU A 265 25.51 9.83 21.84
N GLU A 266 26.50 10.15 21.04
CA GLU A 266 26.81 11.51 20.54
C GLU A 266 25.67 12.01 19.66
N GLU A 267 25.27 11.27 18.62
CA GLU A 267 24.13 11.62 17.74
C GLU A 267 22.82 11.77 18.54
N CYS A 268 22.62 10.94 19.59
CA CYS A 268 21.46 11.08 20.48
C CYS A 268 21.49 12.39 21.27
N ALA A 269 22.66 12.88 21.65
CA ALA A 269 22.81 14.14 22.37
C ALA A 269 22.63 15.33 21.41
N GLU A 270 23.21 15.27 20.21
CA GLU A 270 23.09 16.31 19.19
C GLU A 270 21.63 16.46 18.73
N ALA A 271 20.89 15.35 18.55
CA ALA A 271 19.45 15.39 18.31
C ALA A 271 18.65 16.09 19.43
N LEU A 272 19.06 15.93 20.68
CA LEU A 272 18.43 16.60 21.82
C LEU A 272 18.76 18.10 21.84
N ASP A 273 20.01 18.47 21.54
CA ASP A 273 20.42 19.86 21.43
C ASP A 273 19.66 20.58 20.30
N ALA A 274 19.45 19.91 19.16
CA ALA A 274 18.64 20.43 18.06
C ALA A 274 17.16 20.64 18.47
N LEU A 275 16.59 19.71 19.24
CA LEU A 275 15.23 19.86 19.80
C LEU A 275 15.14 21.06 20.74
N ASP A 276 16.10 21.22 21.65
CA ASP A 276 16.12 22.32 22.62
C ASP A 276 16.33 23.67 21.91
N ALA A 277 17.11 23.69 20.83
CA ALA A 277 17.30 24.85 19.97
C ALA A 277 16.07 25.19 19.09
N ASN A 278 15.09 24.29 18.99
CA ASN A 278 14.00 24.34 18.01
C ASN A 278 14.50 24.52 16.57
N ASP A 279 15.59 23.85 16.23
CA ASP A 279 16.19 23.90 14.89
C ASP A 279 15.73 22.66 14.07
N PRO A 280 14.78 22.83 13.14
CA PRO A 280 14.25 21.71 12.36
C PRO A 280 15.24 21.17 11.32
N ASP A 281 16.19 21.98 10.85
CA ASP A 281 17.18 21.54 9.87
C ASP A 281 18.26 20.69 10.56
N ALA A 282 18.76 21.15 11.70
CA ALA A 282 19.66 20.35 12.54
C ALA A 282 18.95 19.07 13.00
N LEU A 283 17.71 19.15 13.50
CA LEU A 283 16.98 17.95 13.92
C LEU A 283 16.83 16.92 12.80
N ARG A 284 16.62 17.37 11.55
CA ARG A 284 16.55 16.46 10.40
C ARG A 284 17.88 15.75 10.15
N GLU A 285 19.00 16.46 10.28
CA GLU A 285 20.36 15.91 10.14
C GLU A 285 20.60 14.83 11.19
N GLU A 286 20.42 15.15 12.47
CA GLU A 286 20.67 14.23 13.59
C GLU A 286 19.75 12.99 13.57
N LEU A 287 18.50 13.15 13.16
CA LEU A 287 17.60 12.01 12.96
C LEU A 287 18.08 11.10 11.81
N GLY A 288 18.74 11.67 10.80
CA GLY A 288 19.41 10.94 9.73
C GLY A 288 20.58 10.12 10.25
N ASP A 289 21.42 10.69 11.11
CA ASP A 289 22.58 10.00 11.68
C ASP A 289 22.17 8.89 12.65
N LEU A 290 21.14 9.13 13.47
CA LEU A 290 20.51 8.06 14.25
C LEU A 290 19.94 6.93 13.38
N LEU A 291 19.31 7.27 12.25
CA LEU A 291 18.81 6.28 11.30
C LEU A 291 19.96 5.49 10.65
N LEU A 292 21.06 6.16 10.27
CA LEU A 292 22.27 5.52 9.78
C LEU A 292 22.80 4.49 10.77
N HIS A 293 22.89 4.83 12.06
CA HIS A 293 23.34 3.88 13.09
C HIS A 293 22.42 2.65 13.20
N ILE A 294 21.09 2.84 13.11
CA ILE A 294 20.14 1.72 13.13
C ILE A 294 20.36 0.80 11.92
N VAL A 295 20.49 1.37 10.72
CA VAL A 295 20.68 0.61 9.49
C VAL A 295 22.05 -0.08 9.47
N MET A 296 23.12 0.59 9.91
CA MET A 296 24.47 0.04 10.03
C MET A 296 24.51 -1.17 10.98
N GLN A 297 23.89 -1.06 12.15
CA GLN A 297 23.81 -2.19 13.08
C GLN A 297 22.96 -3.34 12.54
N ALA A 298 21.85 -3.05 11.86
CA ALA A 298 21.06 -4.10 11.20
C ALA A 298 21.85 -4.79 10.07
N GLN A 299 22.69 -4.05 9.35
CA GLN A 299 23.57 -4.60 8.32
C GLN A 299 24.65 -5.51 8.91
N ILE A 300 25.31 -5.10 10.00
CA ILE A 300 26.26 -5.95 10.75
C ILE A 300 25.58 -7.25 11.21
N ALA A 301 24.42 -7.15 11.84
CA ALA A 301 23.66 -8.31 12.31
C ALA A 301 23.21 -9.24 11.16
N THR A 302 22.93 -8.67 9.98
CA THR A 302 22.59 -9.45 8.79
C THR A 302 23.81 -10.24 8.29
N GLU A 303 25.00 -9.61 8.27
CA GLU A 303 26.27 -10.26 7.91
C GLU A 303 26.66 -11.37 8.88
N GLU A 304 26.30 -11.22 10.16
CA GLU A 304 26.51 -12.21 11.22
C GLU A 304 25.38 -13.25 11.33
N ALA A 305 24.37 -13.16 10.45
CA ALA A 305 23.19 -14.03 10.42
C ALA A 305 22.38 -14.07 11.73
N GLU A 306 22.34 -12.95 12.46
CA GLU A 306 21.61 -12.81 13.73
C GLU A 306 20.18 -12.31 13.53
N PHE A 307 20.01 -11.18 12.84
CA PHE A 307 18.72 -10.57 12.51
C PHE A 307 18.86 -9.58 11.35
N THR A 308 17.73 -9.23 10.75
CA THR A 308 17.66 -8.28 9.63
C THR A 308 16.97 -6.97 10.03
N LEU A 309 17.11 -5.92 9.20
CA LEU A 309 16.35 -4.69 9.38
C LEU A 309 14.83 -4.94 9.35
N ALA A 310 14.37 -5.92 8.56
CA ALA A 310 12.97 -6.32 8.51
C ALA A 310 12.49 -6.88 9.85
N ASP A 311 13.33 -7.64 10.57
CA ASP A 311 13.01 -8.15 11.91
C ASP A 311 12.88 -7.01 12.93
N VAL A 312 13.77 -6.01 12.85
CA VAL A 312 13.71 -4.80 13.70
C VAL A 312 12.39 -4.06 13.47
N ILE A 313 12.02 -3.82 12.20
CA ILE A 313 10.78 -3.14 11.82
C ILE A 313 9.54 -3.96 12.25
N ALA A 314 9.54 -5.27 12.03
CA ALA A 314 8.45 -6.15 12.43
C ALA A 314 8.25 -6.16 13.96
N ALA A 315 9.34 -6.21 14.72
CA ALA A 315 9.32 -6.21 16.17
C ALA A 315 8.76 -4.89 16.73
N ILE A 316 9.20 -3.73 16.22
CA ILE A 316 8.69 -2.43 16.68
C ILE A 316 7.24 -2.21 16.24
N SER A 317 6.88 -2.59 15.01
CA SER A 317 5.52 -2.45 14.47
C SER A 317 4.52 -3.28 15.28
N SER A 318 4.82 -4.56 15.49
CA SER A 318 3.97 -5.45 16.30
C SER A 318 3.82 -4.94 17.74
N LYS A 319 4.90 -4.40 18.31
CA LYS A 319 4.89 -3.79 19.65
C LYS A 319 4.05 -2.52 19.71
N LEU A 320 4.10 -1.67 18.69
CA LEU A 320 3.28 -0.45 18.61
C LEU A 320 1.80 -0.80 18.46
N VAL A 321 1.44 -1.68 17.53
CA VAL A 321 0.05 -2.15 17.33
C VAL A 321 -0.51 -2.74 18.64
N ARG A 322 0.23 -3.66 19.27
CA ARG A 322 -0.17 -4.28 20.54
C ARG A 322 -0.37 -3.27 21.68
N ARG A 323 0.45 -2.21 21.74
CA ARG A 323 0.38 -1.19 22.81
C ARG A 323 -0.69 -0.12 22.58
N HIS A 324 -1.34 -0.12 21.42
CA HIS A 324 -2.41 0.82 21.08
C HIS A 324 -3.68 0.08 20.63
N PRO A 325 -4.27 -0.80 21.47
CA PRO A 325 -5.49 -1.52 21.13
C PRO A 325 -6.71 -0.61 20.98
N HIS A 326 -6.59 0.67 21.36
CA HIS A 326 -7.61 1.70 21.17
C HIS A 326 -7.52 2.42 19.83
N VAL A 327 -6.41 2.25 19.11
CA VAL A 327 -6.23 2.72 17.73
C VAL A 327 -6.42 1.58 16.75
N PHE A 328 -5.89 0.40 17.08
CA PHE A 328 -5.82 -0.76 16.16
C PHE A 328 -6.72 -1.95 16.55
N GLY A 329 -7.54 -1.81 17.58
CA GLY A 329 -8.46 -2.85 18.04
C GLY A 329 -9.74 -2.23 18.60
N ASP A 330 -10.46 -2.99 19.44
CA ASP A 330 -11.80 -2.62 19.89
C ASP A 330 -11.85 -1.97 21.28
N VAL A 331 -10.70 -1.57 21.84
CA VAL A 331 -10.66 -1.01 23.21
C VAL A 331 -10.99 0.48 23.17
N GLU A 332 -12.17 0.85 23.66
CA GLU A 332 -12.49 2.26 23.88
C GLU A 332 -11.77 2.80 25.13
N ILE A 333 -11.25 4.02 25.03
CA ILE A 333 -10.59 4.71 26.14
C ILE A 333 -11.28 6.05 26.37
N ALA A 334 -11.82 6.26 27.57
CA ALA A 334 -12.60 7.45 27.91
C ALA A 334 -11.75 8.58 28.51
N SER A 335 -10.49 8.33 28.90
CA SER A 335 -9.60 9.34 29.51
C SER A 335 -8.11 9.02 29.40
N MET A 336 -7.27 10.05 29.57
CA MET A 336 -5.80 9.89 29.65
C MET A 336 -5.36 8.99 30.81
N ASP A 337 -6.06 9.03 31.95
CA ASP A 337 -5.74 8.17 33.10
C ASP A 337 -6.03 6.69 32.83
N GLU A 338 -7.08 6.41 32.08
CA GLU A 338 -7.39 5.07 31.58
C GLU A 338 -6.36 4.59 30.55
N LEU A 339 -5.92 5.47 29.64
CA LEU A 339 -4.83 5.19 28.71
C LEU A 339 -3.55 4.76 29.44
N PHE A 340 -3.14 5.51 30.46
CA PHE A 340 -1.94 5.18 31.24
C PHE A 340 -2.08 3.87 32.01
N ARG A 341 -3.27 3.58 32.58
CA ARG A 341 -3.54 2.31 33.28
C ARG A 341 -3.49 1.11 32.33
N ASN A 342 -4.13 1.21 31.17
CA ASN A 342 -4.12 0.17 30.15
C ASN A 342 -2.69 -0.08 29.63
N TRP A 343 -1.95 0.99 29.34
CA TRP A 343 -0.55 0.89 28.90
C TRP A 343 0.36 0.24 29.95
N ALA A 344 0.17 0.56 31.23
CA ALA A 344 0.92 -0.08 32.32
C ALA A 344 0.58 -1.58 32.43
N ALA A 345 -0.68 -1.97 32.25
CA ALA A 345 -1.11 -3.37 32.26
C ALA A 345 -0.49 -4.16 31.10
N ILE A 346 -0.55 -3.64 29.87
CA ILE A 346 0.07 -4.25 28.69
C ILE A 346 1.58 -4.46 28.92
N LYS A 347 2.28 -3.46 29.46
CA LYS A 347 3.71 -3.58 29.79
C LYS A 347 4.01 -4.66 30.83
N ARG A 348 3.16 -4.81 31.87
CA ARG A 348 3.32 -5.88 32.86
C ARG A 348 3.14 -7.25 32.24
N GLN A 349 2.14 -7.41 31.36
CA GLN A 349 1.92 -8.67 30.64
C GLN A 349 3.08 -9.01 29.70
N GLU A 350 3.59 -8.03 28.95
CA GLU A 350 4.77 -8.21 28.08
C GLU A 350 6.00 -8.69 28.86
N LYS A 351 6.23 -8.14 30.07
CA LYS A 351 7.33 -8.58 30.94
C LYS A 351 7.14 -10.02 31.40
N ARG A 352 5.93 -10.39 31.85
CA ARG A 352 5.62 -11.77 32.27
C ARG A 352 5.85 -12.79 31.16
N LEU A 353 5.47 -12.45 29.92
CA LEU A 353 5.68 -13.31 28.76
C LEU A 353 7.17 -13.47 28.37
N LYS A 354 8.00 -12.44 28.59
CA LYS A 354 9.45 -12.50 28.31
C LYS A 354 10.25 -13.24 29.38
N ASN A 355 9.80 -13.15 30.63
CA ASN A 355 10.50 -13.65 31.80
C ASN A 355 10.01 -15.04 32.26
N GLY A 356 8.98 -15.59 31.60
CA GLY A 356 8.32 -16.84 32.01
C GLY A 356 7.32 -16.65 33.17
N GLU A 357 6.35 -17.56 33.26
CA GLU A 357 5.37 -17.59 34.36
C GLU A 357 6.06 -18.01 35.67
N GLY A 358 6.61 -17.04 36.41
CA GLY A 358 7.22 -17.33 37.73
C GLY A 358 8.27 -16.33 38.22
N GLU A 359 8.78 -15.43 37.38
CA GLU A 359 9.65 -14.35 37.87
C GLU A 359 8.80 -13.25 38.52
N GLU A 360 8.89 -13.14 39.85
CA GLU A 360 8.42 -11.98 40.62
C GLU A 360 8.99 -10.68 40.04
N GLU A 361 8.29 -9.55 40.26
CA GLU A 361 8.68 -8.23 39.77
C GLU A 361 10.17 -7.94 40.02
N SER A 362 10.99 -8.21 39.00
CA SER A 362 12.43 -8.02 39.08
C SER A 362 12.75 -6.56 39.36
N ASP A 363 13.51 -6.36 40.44
CA ASP A 363 14.16 -5.14 40.92
C ASP A 363 13.61 -3.82 40.33
N LEU A 364 13.06 -2.97 41.20
CA LEU A 364 12.50 -1.65 40.91
C LEU A 364 13.34 -0.83 39.91
N PHE A 365 14.66 -1.04 39.90
CA PHE A 365 15.63 -0.35 39.05
C PHE A 365 16.19 -1.17 37.87
N ALA A 366 15.92 -2.48 37.75
CA ALA A 366 16.50 -3.37 36.72
C ALA A 366 16.30 -2.91 35.27
N ASN A 367 15.25 -2.12 35.01
CA ASN A 367 14.95 -1.60 33.67
C ASN A 367 15.47 -0.17 33.42
N ILE A 368 16.48 0.31 34.18
CA ILE A 368 17.14 1.59 33.93
C ILE A 368 18.45 1.30 33.19
N PRO A 369 18.61 1.72 31.91
CA PRO A 369 19.82 1.45 31.16
C PRO A 369 21.06 2.00 31.86
N LEU A 370 22.08 1.15 32.00
CA LEU A 370 23.34 1.51 32.64
C LEU A 370 24.13 2.55 31.83
N ALA A 371 23.98 2.53 30.51
CA ALA A 371 24.63 3.43 29.57
C ALA A 371 24.05 4.86 29.56
N LEU A 372 22.99 5.13 30.33
CA LEU A 372 22.49 6.51 30.46
C LEU A 372 23.55 7.40 31.14
N PRO A 373 23.70 8.66 30.69
CA PRO A 373 24.48 9.65 31.43
C PRO A 373 24.08 9.68 32.91
N ALA A 374 25.06 9.81 33.79
CA ALA A 374 24.90 9.59 35.23
C ALA A 374 23.72 10.39 35.83
N LEU A 375 23.54 11.65 35.41
CA LEU A 375 22.45 12.50 35.86
C LEU A 375 21.07 12.02 35.36
N ALA A 376 20.95 11.66 34.07
CA ALA A 376 19.70 11.13 33.50
C ALA A 376 19.33 9.78 34.14
N ARG A 377 20.35 8.94 34.43
CA ARG A 377 20.18 7.69 35.16
C ARG A 377 19.68 7.95 36.57
N ALA A 378 20.30 8.87 37.31
CA ALA A 378 19.89 9.26 38.67
C ALA A 378 18.45 9.80 38.69
N GLN A 379 18.08 10.67 37.74
CA GLN A 379 16.72 11.18 37.61
C GLN A 379 15.69 10.06 37.38
N LYS A 380 16.00 9.05 36.55
CA LYS A 380 15.11 7.90 36.36
C LYS A 380 15.00 7.04 37.62
N VAL A 381 16.09 6.84 38.36
CA VAL A 381 16.09 6.13 39.65
C VAL A 381 15.18 6.85 40.64
N VAL A 382 15.39 8.15 40.85
CA VAL A 382 14.60 8.98 41.77
C VAL A 382 13.11 8.98 41.37
N LYS A 383 12.79 9.15 40.08
CA LYS A 383 11.40 9.14 39.58
C LYS A 383 10.71 7.80 39.79
N ARG A 384 11.43 6.67 39.72
CA ARG A 384 10.86 5.35 40.04
C ARG A 384 10.69 5.14 41.53
N ALA A 385 11.68 5.54 42.32
CA ALA A 385 11.60 5.49 43.79
C ALA A 385 10.43 6.32 44.33
N ALA A 386 10.11 7.47 43.70
CA ALA A 386 8.96 8.30 44.09
C ALA A 386 7.58 7.74 43.65
N ARG A 387 7.55 6.70 42.80
CA ARG A 387 6.31 6.07 42.31
C ARG A 387 6.04 4.69 42.93
N ALA A 388 7.06 4.13 43.59
CA ALA A 388 6.94 2.96 44.46
C ALA A 388 6.47 3.42 45.83
#